data_AF-A0A7X5WMN7-F1
#
_entry.id   AF-A0A7X5WMN7-F1
#
_cell.length_a   1.000
_cell.length_b   1.000
_cell.length_c   1.000
_cell.angle_alpha   90.00
_cell.angle_beta   90.00
_cell.angle_gamma   90.00
#
_symmetry.space_group_name_H-M   'P 1'
#
loop_
_entity.id
_entity.type
_entity.pdbx_description
1 polymer ?
#
loop_
_entity_poly.entity_id
_entity_poly.type
_entity_poly.pdbx_seq_one_letter_code
_entity_poly.pdbx_strand_id
1 'polypeptide(L)'
;MDRDRARLIGGPARAATVLVPAGFLAVFFLYPVATILWRGLGADGVTPVLDLARSGRSRDVIWFTLWQAAVSTVLTVVVALPGAALLARARPRSRRWLRALVTVPFVLPTVVVAGAFEALFTEAGLDHGAVRLRHTVWAILLAHVFFNYAVVVRTVGAFWA
;
A
#
# COMPACT_ATOMS: atom_id res chain seq x y z
N MET A 1 9.82 -26.22 -36.05
CA MET A 1 11.07 -26.11 -35.28
C MET A 1 10.88 -25.78 -33.79
N ASP A 2 9.70 -25.41 -33.28
CA ASP A 2 9.51 -25.13 -31.84
C ASP A 2 9.00 -26.29 -30.97
N ARG A 3 8.55 -27.40 -31.57
CA ARG A 3 7.96 -28.53 -30.82
C ARG A 3 9.00 -29.44 -30.14
N ASP A 4 10.26 -29.41 -30.58
CA ASP A 4 11.31 -30.28 -30.05
C ASP A 4 12.04 -29.70 -28.82
N ARG A 5 12.07 -28.37 -28.66
CA ARG A 5 12.68 -27.72 -27.48
C ARG A 5 11.90 -27.98 -26.19
N ALA A 6 10.59 -28.17 -26.30
CA ALA A 6 9.74 -28.50 -25.16
C ALA A 6 10.02 -29.89 -24.57
N ARG A 7 10.59 -30.83 -25.34
CA ARG A 7 10.81 -32.22 -24.89
C ARG A 7 12.16 -32.43 -24.18
N LEU A 8 13.08 -31.48 -24.25
CA LEU A 8 14.47 -31.64 -23.75
C LEU A 8 14.69 -31.18 -22.31
N ILE A 9 13.69 -30.56 -21.68
CA ILE A 9 13.75 -30.18 -20.26
C ILE A 9 13.01 -31.27 -19.48
N GLY A 10 13.76 -32.28 -19.01
CA GLY A 10 13.21 -33.33 -18.16
C GLY A 10 12.41 -32.75 -16.99
N GLY A 11 11.41 -33.50 -16.49
CA GLY A 11 10.63 -33.16 -15.30
C GLY A 11 11.40 -32.45 -14.16
N PRO A 12 12.63 -32.90 -13.79
CA PRO A 12 13.42 -32.23 -12.75
C PRO A 12 13.92 -30.83 -13.13
N ALA A 13 14.28 -30.59 -14.39
CA ALA A 13 14.77 -29.29 -14.83
C ALA A 13 13.64 -28.24 -14.90
N ARG A 14 12.41 -28.66 -15.21
CA ARG A 14 11.22 -27.77 -15.10
C ARG A 14 10.86 -27.48 -13.65
N ALA A 15 10.94 -28.49 -12.78
CA ALA A 15 10.70 -28.30 -11.35
C ALA A 15 11.71 -27.33 -10.74
N ALA A 16 13.00 -27.44 -11.09
CA ALA A 16 14.05 -26.54 -10.62
C ALA A 16 13.78 -25.06 -10.99
N THR A 17 13.29 -24.77 -12.20
CA THR A 17 12.96 -23.40 -12.64
C THR A 17 11.89 -22.72 -11.78
N VAL A 18 11.01 -23.49 -11.13
CA VAL A 18 9.97 -22.96 -10.24
C VAL A 18 10.41 -23.03 -8.78
N LEU A 19 10.95 -24.18 -8.35
CA LEU A 19 11.29 -24.46 -6.96
C LEU A 19 12.46 -23.61 -6.46
N VAL A 20 13.45 -23.30 -7.31
CA VAL A 20 14.60 -22.50 -6.89
C VAL A 20 14.19 -21.04 -6.59
N PRO A 21 13.52 -20.30 -7.49
CA PRO A 21 13.03 -18.96 -7.17
C PRO A 21 12.00 -18.96 -6.04
N ALA A 22 11.08 -19.94 -6.01
CA ALA A 22 10.08 -20.02 -4.94
C ALA A 22 10.71 -20.30 -3.58
N GLY A 23 11.70 -21.20 -3.51
CA GLY A 23 12.46 -21.51 -2.30
C GLY A 23 13.28 -20.30 -1.85
N PHE A 24 13.94 -19.61 -2.77
CA PHE A 24 14.64 -18.35 -2.47
C PHE A 24 13.69 -17.30 -1.88
N LEU A 25 12.54 -17.04 -2.52
CA LEU A 25 11.54 -16.10 -2.03
C LEU A 25 10.98 -16.53 -0.67
N ALA A 26 10.69 -17.82 -0.49
CA ALA A 26 10.19 -18.36 0.77
C ALA A 26 11.19 -18.13 1.90
N VAL A 27 12.48 -18.45 1.70
CA VAL A 27 13.52 -18.18 2.70
C VAL A 27 13.64 -16.67 2.95
N PHE A 28 13.76 -15.86 1.90
CA PHE A 28 13.98 -14.42 2.04
C PHE A 28 12.82 -13.69 2.75
N PHE A 29 11.57 -14.13 2.57
CA PHE A 29 10.42 -13.55 3.26
C PHE A 29 10.14 -14.18 4.63
N LEU A 30 10.17 -15.51 4.73
CA LEU A 30 9.77 -16.20 5.95
C LEU A 30 10.86 -16.14 7.02
N TYR A 31 12.15 -16.11 6.65
CA TYR A 31 13.23 -16.07 7.63
C TYR A 31 13.23 -14.77 8.46
N PRO A 32 13.12 -13.55 7.89
CA PRO A 32 13.02 -12.33 8.70
C PRO A 32 11.77 -12.31 9.58
N VAL A 33 10.62 -12.74 9.05
CA VAL A 33 9.36 -12.79 9.81
C VAL A 33 9.49 -13.76 10.99
N ALA A 34 9.98 -14.98 10.75
CA ALA A 34 10.23 -15.97 11.79
C ALA A 34 11.24 -15.46 12.83
N THR A 35 12.28 -14.75 12.38
CA THR A 35 13.28 -14.16 13.29
C THR A 35 12.66 -13.07 14.16
N ILE A 36 11.81 -12.20 13.61
CA ILE A 36 11.10 -11.16 14.38
C ILE A 36 10.17 -11.81 15.40
N LEU A 37 9.40 -12.83 15.01
CA LEU A 37 8.51 -13.56 15.91
C LEU A 37 9.29 -14.29 17.01
N TRP A 38 10.37 -14.97 16.65
CA TRP A 38 11.22 -15.67 17.62
C TRP A 38 11.86 -14.70 18.61
N ARG A 39 12.37 -13.56 18.14
CA ARG A 39 12.95 -12.53 19.02
C ARG A 39 11.90 -11.83 19.88
N GLY A 40 10.68 -11.66 19.37
CA GLY A 40 9.59 -11.01 20.09
C GLY A 40 8.90 -11.92 21.12
N LEU A 41 8.82 -13.23 20.87
CA LEU A 41 8.23 -14.22 21.77
C LEU A 41 9.28 -14.82 22.71
N GLY A 42 10.49 -15.09 22.22
CA GLY A 42 11.67 -15.40 23.02
C GLY A 42 11.49 -16.45 24.12
N ALA A 43 12.26 -16.30 25.20
CA ALA A 43 12.21 -17.17 26.38
C ALA A 43 10.94 -16.96 27.23
N ASP A 44 10.31 -15.79 27.10
CA ASP A 44 9.16 -15.37 27.89
C ASP A 44 7.81 -15.78 27.26
N GLY A 45 7.85 -16.44 26.09
CA GLY A 45 6.71 -16.96 25.36
C GLY A 45 5.70 -15.87 24.98
N VAL A 46 4.45 -16.04 25.41
CA VAL A 46 3.36 -15.10 25.09
C VAL A 46 3.21 -13.97 26.11
N THR A 47 3.99 -13.97 27.20
CA THR A 47 3.86 -12.96 28.25
C THR A 47 4.10 -11.52 27.75
N PRO A 48 5.07 -11.22 26.86
CA PRO A 48 5.22 -9.86 26.33
C PRO A 48 4.01 -9.42 25.50
N VAL A 49 3.37 -10.35 24.79
CA VAL A 49 2.16 -10.09 23.99
C VAL A 49 0.97 -9.77 24.91
N LEU A 50 0.83 -10.51 26.01
CA LEU A 50 -0.22 -10.27 27.01
C LEU A 50 -0.03 -8.93 27.72
N ASP A 51 1.21 -8.57 28.03
CA ASP A 51 1.53 -7.29 28.67
C ASP A 51 1.28 -6.11 27.73
N LEU A 52 1.64 -6.24 26.44
CA LEU A 52 1.27 -5.28 25.41
C LEU A 52 -0.25 -5.14 25.30
N ALA A 53 -1.00 -6.24 25.27
CA ALA A 53 -2.46 -6.23 25.19
C ALA A 53 -3.15 -5.62 26.43
N ARG A 54 -2.49 -5.68 27.59
CA ARG A 54 -2.96 -5.09 28.85
C ARG A 54 -2.56 -3.62 29.00
N SER A 55 -1.53 -3.16 28.29
CA SER A 55 -1.11 -1.77 28.35
C SER A 55 -2.12 -0.83 27.70
N GLY A 56 -2.46 0.27 28.38
CA GLY A 56 -3.38 1.29 27.86
C GLY A 56 -2.86 1.93 26.57
N ARG A 57 -1.56 2.23 26.52
CA ARG A 57 -0.90 2.83 25.36
C ARG A 57 -1.02 1.96 24.10
N SER A 58 -0.82 0.65 24.19
CA SER A 58 -0.98 -0.22 23.02
C SER A 58 -2.42 -0.26 22.54
N ARG A 59 -3.41 -0.25 23.45
CA ARG A 59 -4.82 -0.18 23.06
C ARG A 59 -5.13 1.11 22.32
N ASP A 60 -4.63 2.25 22.80
CA ASP A 60 -4.84 3.55 22.15
C ASP A 60 -4.23 3.57 20.75
N VAL A 61 -3.01 3.03 20.58
CA VAL A 61 -2.32 2.96 19.28
C VAL A 61 -3.02 2.00 18.32
N ILE A 62 -3.43 0.82 18.80
CA ILE A 62 -4.17 -0.16 17.99
C ILE A 62 -5.51 0.43 17.56
N TRP A 63 -6.25 1.02 18.49
CA TRP A 63 -7.51 1.68 18.20
C TRP A 63 -7.34 2.80 17.19
N PHE A 64 -6.37 3.69 17.41
CA PHE A 64 -6.04 4.78 16.48
C PHE A 64 -5.78 4.24 15.08
N THR A 65 -4.92 3.24 14.96
CA THR A 65 -4.55 2.64 13.68
C THR A 65 -5.75 2.00 12.98
N LEU A 66 -6.59 1.27 13.72
CA LEU A 66 -7.75 0.56 13.15
C LEU A 66 -8.82 1.53 12.64
N TRP A 67 -9.28 2.47 13.47
CA TRP A 67 -10.32 3.40 13.03
C TRP A 67 -9.78 4.31 11.92
N GLN A 68 -8.53 4.76 12.04
CA GLN A 68 -7.90 5.61 11.03
C GLN A 68 -7.80 4.88 9.69
N ALA A 69 -7.36 3.61 9.68
CA ALA A 69 -7.29 2.81 8.46
C ALA A 69 -8.66 2.57 7.84
N ALA A 70 -9.69 2.32 8.66
CA ALA A 70 -11.07 2.16 8.19
C ALA A 70 -11.58 3.45 7.53
N VAL A 71 -11.43 4.59 8.20
CA VAL A 71 -11.83 5.91 7.65
C VAL A 71 -11.06 6.24 6.38
N SER A 72 -9.74 6.03 6.36
CA SER A 72 -8.92 6.20 5.15
C SER A 72 -9.40 5.34 3.99
N THR A 73 -9.75 4.08 4.24
CA THR A 73 -10.25 3.16 3.21
C THR A 73 -11.56 3.68 2.62
N VAL A 74 -12.52 4.04 3.49
CA VAL A 74 -13.82 4.58 3.06
C VAL A 74 -13.64 5.86 2.25
N LEU A 75 -12.85 6.82 2.76
CA LEU A 75 -12.58 8.08 2.06
C LEU A 75 -11.92 7.84 0.70
N THR A 76 -10.92 6.94 0.64
CA THR A 76 -10.24 6.62 -0.61
C THR A 76 -11.22 6.05 -1.62
N VAL A 77 -12.05 5.09 -1.23
CA VAL A 77 -13.04 4.47 -2.12
C VAL A 77 -14.04 5.52 -2.63
N VAL A 78 -14.59 6.33 -1.73
CA VAL A 78 -15.54 7.40 -2.10
C VAL A 78 -14.94 8.37 -3.11
N VAL A 79 -13.68 8.78 -2.92
CA VAL A 79 -13.00 9.73 -3.82
C VAL A 79 -12.53 9.07 -5.13
N ALA A 80 -12.11 7.81 -5.08
CA ALA A 80 -11.54 7.09 -6.23
C ALA A 80 -12.59 6.49 -7.18
N LEU A 81 -13.76 6.09 -6.69
CA LEU A 81 -14.81 5.52 -7.53
C LEU A 81 -15.25 6.46 -8.67
N PRO A 82 -15.48 7.78 -8.45
CA PRO A 82 -15.72 8.72 -9.53
C PRO A 82 -14.59 8.73 -10.57
N GLY A 83 -13.32 8.70 -10.10
CA GLY A 83 -12.15 8.63 -10.97
C GLY A 83 -12.12 7.36 -11.84
N ALA A 84 -12.47 6.21 -11.26
CA ALA A 84 -12.60 4.95 -11.98
C ALA A 84 -13.70 5.01 -13.06
N ALA A 85 -14.86 5.57 -12.72
CA ALA A 85 -15.97 5.74 -13.66
C ALA A 85 -15.60 6.67 -14.82
N LEU A 86 -14.93 7.79 -14.53
CA LEU A 86 -14.46 8.73 -15.54
C LEU A 86 -13.43 8.07 -16.46
N LEU A 87 -12.49 7.30 -15.89
CA LEU A 87 -11.45 6.63 -16.67
C LEU A 87 -12.00 5.54 -17.58
N ALA A 88 -13.01 4.80 -17.11
CA ALA A 88 -13.70 3.78 -17.90
C ALA A 88 -14.43 4.38 -19.10
N ARG A 89 -15.05 5.56 -18.94
CA ARG A 89 -15.81 6.25 -19.99
C ARG A 89 -14.97 7.21 -20.85
N ALA A 90 -13.68 7.37 -20.54
CA ALA A 90 -12.81 8.32 -21.21
C ALA A 90 -12.41 7.87 -22.64
N ARG A 91 -12.34 8.82 -23.56
CA ARG A 91 -11.79 8.61 -24.92
C ARG A 91 -10.33 8.14 -24.86
N PRO A 92 -9.80 7.43 -25.87
CA PRO A 92 -8.46 6.83 -25.82
C PRO A 92 -7.32 7.82 -25.51
N ARG A 93 -7.41 9.05 -26.03
CA ARG A 93 -6.41 10.12 -25.80
C ARG A 93 -6.43 10.62 -24.36
N SER A 94 -7.61 10.95 -23.80
CA SER A 94 -7.73 11.41 -22.41
C SER A 94 -7.44 10.29 -21.41
N ARG A 95 -7.84 9.06 -21.72
CA ARG A 95 -7.54 7.86 -20.93
C ARG A 95 -6.04 7.63 -20.75
N ARG A 96 -5.20 8.01 -21.73
CA ARG A 96 -3.73 7.92 -21.59
C ARG A 96 -3.21 8.90 -20.54
N TRP A 97 -3.65 10.16 -20.59
CA TRP A 97 -3.23 11.19 -19.64
C TRP A 97 -3.76 10.94 -18.23
N LEU A 98 -5.03 10.59 -18.10
CA LEU A 98 -5.63 10.25 -16.82
C LEU A 98 -4.91 9.05 -16.17
N ARG A 99 -4.59 7.99 -16.92
CA ARG A 99 -3.79 6.88 -16.39
C ARG A 99 -2.43 7.34 -15.88
N ALA A 100 -1.73 8.18 -16.64
CA ALA A 100 -0.43 8.70 -16.23
C ALA A 100 -0.54 9.50 -14.91
N LEU A 101 -1.53 10.38 -14.80
CA LEU A 101 -1.77 11.16 -13.58
C LEU A 101 -2.10 10.26 -12.38
N VAL A 102 -2.96 9.27 -12.57
CA VAL A 102 -3.34 8.31 -11.53
C VAL A 102 -2.14 7.47 -11.08
N THR A 103 -1.15 7.21 -11.93
CA THR A 103 0.05 6.44 -11.56
C THR A 103 1.11 7.25 -10.82
N VAL A 104 1.01 8.58 -10.78
CA VAL A 104 1.99 9.46 -10.13
C VAL A 104 2.30 9.04 -8.68
N PRO A 105 1.33 8.73 -7.81
CA PRO A 105 1.61 8.36 -6.42
C PRO A 105 2.49 7.11 -6.26
N PHE A 106 2.49 6.19 -7.24
CA PHE A 106 3.29 4.96 -7.19
C PHE A 106 4.75 5.16 -7.58
N VAL A 107 5.05 6.19 -8.36
CA VAL A 107 6.41 6.47 -8.82
C VAL A 107 7.13 7.47 -7.93
N LEU A 108 6.38 8.25 -7.15
CA LEU A 108 6.96 9.23 -6.24
C LEU A 108 7.51 8.54 -4.97
N PRO A 109 8.76 8.84 -4.56
CA PRO A 109 9.26 8.46 -3.26
C PRO A 109 8.39 9.08 -2.15
N THR A 110 8.18 8.36 -1.06
CA THR A 110 7.36 8.82 0.08
C THR A 110 7.84 10.14 0.65
N VAL A 111 9.16 10.36 0.70
CA VAL A 111 9.78 11.61 1.17
C VAL A 111 9.45 12.80 0.25
N VAL A 112 9.37 12.58 -1.07
CA VAL A 112 9.00 13.63 -2.03
C VAL A 112 7.54 14.02 -1.85
N VAL A 113 6.65 13.04 -1.65
CA VAL A 113 5.24 13.29 -1.37
C VAL A 113 5.08 14.07 -0.07
N ALA A 114 5.83 13.70 0.98
CA ALA A 114 5.81 14.44 2.24
C ALA A 114 6.21 15.92 2.04
N GLY A 115 7.28 16.18 1.29
CA GLY A 115 7.69 17.56 0.95
C GLY A 115 6.65 18.32 0.11
N ALA A 116 5.99 17.65 -0.83
CA ALA A 116 4.92 18.25 -1.65
C ALA A 116 3.70 18.65 -0.80
N PHE A 117 3.32 17.80 0.17
CA PHE A 117 2.23 18.12 1.10
C PHE A 117 2.60 19.25 2.05
N GLU A 118 3.84 19.27 2.55
CA GLU A 118 4.34 20.37 3.41
C GLU A 118 4.30 21.72 2.67
N ALA A 119 4.79 21.74 1.42
CA ALA A 119 4.72 22.92 0.56
C ALA A 119 3.27 23.34 0.31
N LEU A 120 2.39 22.37 -0.02
CA LEU A 120 0.96 22.63 -0.23
C LEU A 120 0.28 23.24 1.00
N PHE A 121 0.55 22.72 2.20
CA PHE A 121 -0.05 23.23 3.43
C PHE A 121 0.43 24.65 3.76
N THR A 122 1.71 24.92 3.51
CA THR A 122 2.29 26.26 3.69
C THR A 122 1.69 27.25 2.70
N GLU A 123 1.70 26.94 1.41
CA GLU A 123 1.22 27.84 0.34
C GLU A 123 -0.29 28.08 0.41
N ALA A 124 -1.08 27.06 0.78
CA ALA A 124 -2.52 27.20 0.94
C ALA A 124 -2.93 27.87 2.27
N GLY A 125 -1.97 28.26 3.12
CA GLY A 125 -2.23 28.89 4.41
C GLY A 125 -2.88 27.95 5.43
N LEU A 126 -2.78 26.63 5.24
CA LEU A 126 -3.39 25.59 6.07
C LEU A 126 -2.58 25.29 7.35
N ASP A 127 -1.59 26.13 7.64
CA ASP A 127 -0.78 26.11 8.86
C ASP A 127 -0.94 27.36 9.73
N HIS A 128 -1.46 28.44 9.15
CA HIS A 128 -1.64 29.74 9.81
C HIS A 128 -3.08 30.27 9.74
N GLY A 129 -3.96 29.63 8.98
CA GLY A 129 -5.40 29.93 8.91
C GLY A 129 -6.25 29.21 9.97
N ALA A 130 -7.57 29.24 9.80
CA ALA A 130 -8.53 28.62 10.73
C ALA A 130 -8.45 27.08 10.80
N VAL A 131 -7.84 26.44 9.79
CA VAL A 131 -7.63 25.00 9.72
C VAL A 131 -6.13 24.75 9.76
N ARG A 132 -5.67 23.94 10.73
CA ARG A 132 -4.28 23.53 10.89
C ARG A 132 -4.13 22.04 10.56
N LEU A 133 -3.46 21.71 9.46
CA LEU A 133 -3.34 20.32 9.01
C LEU A 133 -2.04 19.64 9.47
N ARG A 134 -0.95 20.37 9.69
CA ARG A 134 0.32 19.78 10.15
C ARG A 134 0.16 19.05 11.48
N HIS A 135 0.77 17.86 11.55
CA HIS A 135 0.71 16.95 12.70
C HIS A 135 -0.72 16.57 13.14
N THR A 136 -1.68 16.56 12.21
CA THR A 136 -3.06 16.13 12.49
C THR A 136 -3.41 14.83 11.78
N VAL A 137 -4.46 14.17 12.27
CA VAL A 137 -5.02 12.99 11.61
C VAL A 137 -5.52 13.29 10.19
N TRP A 138 -5.95 14.52 9.92
CA TRP A 138 -6.43 14.93 8.59
C TRP A 138 -5.32 14.88 7.54
N ALA A 139 -4.10 15.28 7.89
CA ALA A 139 -2.95 15.13 7.00
C ALA A 139 -2.66 13.65 6.70
N ILE A 140 -2.76 12.78 7.72
CA ILE A 140 -2.60 11.33 7.56
C ILE A 140 -3.68 10.76 6.63
N LEU A 141 -4.95 11.15 6.82
CA LEU A 141 -6.06 10.70 5.99
C LEU A 141 -5.86 11.14 4.52
N LEU A 142 -5.46 12.40 4.30
CA LEU A 142 -5.23 12.94 2.95
C LEU A 142 -4.07 12.22 2.24
N ALA A 143 -2.97 11.97 2.96
CA ALA A 143 -1.85 11.19 2.42
C ALA A 143 -2.27 9.76 2.06
N HIS A 144 -3.05 9.10 2.93
CA HIS A 144 -3.59 7.77 2.61
C HIS A 144 -4.48 7.78 1.37
N VAL A 145 -5.37 8.77 1.23
CA VAL A 145 -6.19 8.92 0.02
C VAL A 145 -5.28 9.06 -1.19
N PHE A 146 -4.27 9.94 -1.15
CA PHE A 146 -3.34 10.15 -2.26
C PHE A 146 -2.65 8.85 -2.71
N PHE A 147 -2.09 8.07 -1.79
CA PHE A 147 -1.40 6.82 -2.13
C PHE A 147 -2.35 5.71 -2.59
N ASN A 148 -3.50 5.57 -1.93
CA ASN A 148 -4.43 4.46 -2.20
C ASN A 148 -5.39 4.75 -3.37
N TYR A 149 -5.56 6.02 -3.76
CA TYR A 149 -6.43 6.42 -4.87
C TYR A 149 -6.10 5.64 -6.14
N ALA A 150 -4.80 5.57 -6.45
CA ALA A 150 -4.31 4.91 -7.65
C ALA A 150 -4.58 3.40 -7.65
N VAL A 151 -4.48 2.75 -6.48
CA VAL A 151 -4.80 1.33 -6.29
C VAL A 151 -6.28 1.08 -6.61
N VAL A 152 -7.17 1.90 -6.05
CA VAL A 152 -8.62 1.74 -6.21
C VAL A 152 -9.04 2.00 -7.65
N VAL A 153 -8.58 3.11 -8.25
CA VAL A 153 -8.91 3.44 -9.65
C VAL A 153 -8.45 2.35 -10.62
N ARG A 154 -7.24 1.80 -10.43
CA ARG A 154 -6.70 0.75 -11.31
C ARG A 154 -7.43 -0.57 -11.13
N THR A 155 -7.74 -0.94 -9.89
CA THR A 155 -8.43 -2.21 -9.59
C THR A 155 -9.87 -2.17 -10.08
N VAL A 156 -10.65 -1.14 -9.70
CA VAL A 156 -12.06 -1.02 -10.07
C VAL A 156 -12.24 -0.66 -11.54
N GLY A 157 -11.42 0.27 -12.05
CA GLY A 157 -11.49 0.70 -13.45
C GLY A 157 -11.21 -0.42 -14.44
N ALA A 158 -10.51 -1.49 -14.05
CA ALA A 158 -10.33 -2.68 -14.88
C ALA A 158 -11.63 -3.49 -15.05
N PHE A 159 -12.55 -3.44 -14.08
CA PHE A 159 -13.85 -4.14 -14.15
C PHE A 159 -14.94 -3.33 -14.86
N TRP A 160 -14.74 -2.02 -15.05
CA TRP A 160 -15.71 -1.12 -15.70
C TRP A 160 -15.31 -0.73 -17.12
N ALA A 161 -14.13 -1.13 -17.58
CA ALA A 161 -13.56 -0.79 -18.89
C ALA A 161 -14.02 -1.71 -20.03
#